data_AF-A0A2P6MF98-F1
#
_entry.id   AF-A0A2P6MF98-F1
#
_cell.length_a   1.000
_cell.length_b   1.000
_cell.length_c   1.000
_cell.angle_alpha   90.00
_cell.angle_beta   90.00
_cell.angle_gamma   90.00
#
_symmetry.space_group_name_H-M   'P 1'
#
loop_
_entity.id
_entity.type
_entity.pdbx_description
1 polymer ?
#
loop_
_entity_poly.entity_id
_entity_poly.type
_entity_poly.pdbx_seq_one_letter_code
_entity_poly.pdbx_strand_id
1 'polypeptide(L)'
;MIGALYFLILVFYSLSVLGYFIDFMQNNQKVNKAAFWLLSIVWGLQLVLFLLRYLLLDRLPLMTSLEGMFVYAWILVSVSLVLNRILKMNALMLFINAIGFILLAISMIAPAEDISPALASVLITEFLIVHVGLLLLSYAAFTISFVFSLLYIAQHKLLKKKKWGRWMDRFGTLSDLQRNAYFASLTGVPLLFTGLILGMIWASVTVGEIPWFDLKIVSSFLVLIVYGVFLVQYRIAGMRGYSLALLNTAAFLLLLINYFLSSVFSRFHIW
;
A
#
# COMPACT_ATOMS: atom_id res chain seq x y z
N MET A 1 -4.79 -28.40 1.71
CA MET A 1 -4.75 -27.69 0.41
C MET A 1 -4.38 -26.22 0.56
N ILE A 2 -5.11 -25.42 1.35
CA ILE A 2 -4.86 -23.97 1.52
C ILE A 2 -3.50 -23.67 2.18
N GLY A 3 -3.08 -24.46 3.18
CA GLY A 3 -1.76 -24.35 3.81
C GLY A 3 -0.58 -24.41 2.83
N ALA A 4 -0.66 -25.33 1.86
CA ALA A 4 0.36 -25.45 0.81
C ALA A 4 0.38 -24.23 -0.12
N LEU A 5 -0.79 -23.64 -0.39
CA LEU A 5 -0.92 -22.44 -1.21
C LEU A 5 -0.27 -21.22 -0.52
N TYR A 6 -0.47 -21.05 0.78
CA TYR A 6 0.23 -20.01 1.57
C TYR A 6 1.75 -20.12 1.45
N PHE A 7 2.27 -21.32 1.72
CA PHE A 7 3.69 -21.58 1.68
C PHE A 7 4.27 -21.28 0.29
N LEU A 8 3.60 -21.76 -0.77
CA LEU A 8 4.05 -21.59 -2.14
C LEU A 8 4.00 -20.12 -2.59
N ILE A 9 2.98 -19.35 -2.16
CA ILE A 9 2.93 -17.90 -2.37
C ILE A 9 4.12 -17.20 -1.71
N LEU A 10 4.42 -17.51 -0.44
CA LEU A 10 5.53 -16.88 0.29
C LEU A 10 6.88 -17.23 -0.35
N VAL A 11 7.08 -18.47 -0.78
CA VAL A 11 8.31 -18.91 -1.44
C VAL A 11 8.49 -18.19 -2.78
N PHE A 12 7.48 -18.18 -3.65
CA PHE A 12 7.61 -17.49 -4.94
C PHE A 12 7.74 -15.98 -4.79
N TYR A 13 7.06 -15.37 -3.82
CA TYR A 13 7.19 -13.94 -3.60
C TYR A 13 8.57 -13.57 -3.03
N SER A 14 9.08 -14.34 -2.07
CA SER A 14 10.44 -14.13 -1.56
C SER A 14 11.50 -14.29 -2.66
N LEU A 15 11.39 -15.31 -3.52
CA LEU A 15 12.26 -15.48 -4.69
C LEU A 15 12.13 -14.32 -5.69
N SER A 16 10.93 -13.80 -5.91
CA SER A 16 10.71 -12.62 -6.76
C SER A 16 11.38 -11.37 -6.19
N VAL A 17 11.22 -11.09 -4.89
CA VAL A 17 11.88 -9.96 -4.21
C VAL A 17 13.40 -10.10 -4.25
N LEU A 18 13.93 -11.30 -4.02
CA LEU A 18 15.36 -11.59 -4.19
C LEU A 18 15.82 -11.36 -5.63
N GLY A 19 15.02 -11.75 -6.62
CA GLY A 19 15.28 -11.47 -8.02
C GLY A 19 15.36 -9.96 -8.31
N TYR A 20 14.40 -9.17 -7.82
CA TYR A 20 14.45 -7.71 -7.93
C TYR A 20 15.63 -7.09 -7.19
N PHE A 21 16.06 -7.68 -6.06
CA PHE A 21 17.25 -7.25 -5.35
C PHE A 21 18.54 -7.52 -6.16
N ILE A 22 18.66 -8.72 -6.75
CA ILE A 22 19.80 -9.08 -7.59
C ILE A 22 19.83 -8.21 -8.85
N ASP A 23 18.69 -7.98 -9.50
CA ASP A 23 18.58 -7.06 -10.63
C ASP A 23 18.96 -5.63 -10.23
N PHE A 24 18.51 -5.16 -9.06
CA PHE A 24 18.92 -3.87 -8.53
C PHE A 24 20.43 -3.78 -8.26
N MET A 25 21.09 -4.86 -7.85
CA MET A 25 22.56 -4.90 -7.62
C MET A 25 23.36 -5.01 -8.93
N GLN A 26 22.94 -5.86 -9.87
CA GLN A 26 23.72 -6.30 -11.03
C GLN A 26 23.24 -5.68 -12.36
N ASN A 27 22.08 -5.01 -12.38
CA ASN A 27 21.42 -4.48 -13.58
C ASN A 27 21.19 -5.56 -14.65
N ASN A 28 20.71 -6.73 -14.23
CA ASN A 28 20.59 -7.91 -15.07
C ASN A 28 19.14 -8.09 -15.55
N GLN A 29 18.86 -7.65 -16.77
CA GLN A 29 17.52 -7.74 -17.37
C GLN A 29 16.95 -9.16 -17.42
N LYS A 30 17.78 -10.21 -17.49
CA LYS A 30 17.30 -11.59 -17.45
C LYS A 30 16.70 -11.92 -16.08
N VAL A 31 17.35 -11.47 -15.01
CA VAL A 31 16.87 -11.64 -13.63
C VAL A 31 15.61 -10.81 -13.41
N ASN A 32 15.54 -9.58 -13.93
CA ASN A 32 14.32 -8.76 -13.89
C ASN A 32 13.12 -9.49 -14.52
N LYS A 33 13.30 -10.08 -15.71
CA LYS A 33 12.26 -10.85 -16.39
C LYS A 33 11.82 -12.06 -15.56
N ALA A 34 12.77 -12.81 -14.99
CA ALA A 34 12.46 -13.94 -14.12
C ALA A 34 11.67 -13.50 -12.87
N ALA A 35 12.11 -12.42 -12.20
CA ALA A 35 11.43 -11.85 -11.04
C ALA A 35 10.00 -11.39 -11.36
N PHE A 36 9.80 -10.78 -12.54
CA PHE A 36 8.49 -10.36 -13.04
C PHE A 36 7.54 -11.53 -13.28
N TRP A 37 8.03 -12.62 -13.89
CA TRP A 37 7.21 -13.83 -14.11
C TRP A 37 6.88 -14.52 -12.79
N LEU A 38 7.83 -14.62 -11.86
CA LEU A 38 7.56 -15.11 -10.51
C LEU A 38 6.52 -14.24 -9.79
N LEU A 39 6.61 -12.92 -9.91
CA LEU A 39 5.63 -12.00 -9.33
C LEU A 39 4.24 -12.16 -9.96
N SER A 40 4.18 -12.44 -11.27
CA SER A 40 2.92 -12.71 -11.98
C SER A 40 2.27 -14.01 -11.50
N ILE A 41 3.08 -15.04 -11.21
CA ILE A 41 2.61 -16.28 -10.58
C ILE A 41 2.05 -16.00 -9.19
N VAL A 42 2.77 -15.22 -8.36
CA VAL A 42 2.30 -14.80 -7.03
C VAL A 42 0.95 -14.10 -7.11
N TRP A 43 0.79 -13.16 -8.05
CA TRP A 43 -0.45 -12.45 -8.27
C TRP A 43 -1.63 -13.40 -8.58
N GLY A 44 -1.40 -14.38 -9.46
CA GLY A 44 -2.41 -15.39 -9.79
C GLY A 44 -2.76 -16.29 -8.62
N LEU A 45 -1.77 -16.71 -7.84
CA LEU A 45 -1.99 -17.54 -6.66
C LEU A 45 -2.72 -16.80 -5.54
N GLN A 46 -2.43 -15.51 -5.35
CA GLN A 46 -3.18 -14.64 -4.43
C GLN A 46 -4.65 -14.53 -4.86
N LEU A 47 -4.91 -14.39 -6.16
CA LEU A 47 -6.28 -14.37 -6.68
C LEU A 47 -7.01 -15.71 -6.45
N VAL A 48 -6.34 -16.84 -6.73
CA VAL A 48 -6.90 -18.18 -6.45
C VAL A 48 -7.19 -18.34 -4.96
N LEU A 49 -6.28 -17.93 -4.09
CA LEU A 49 -6.46 -17.99 -2.64
C LEU A 49 -7.63 -17.12 -2.18
N PHE A 50 -7.78 -15.92 -2.75
CA PHE A 50 -8.91 -15.03 -2.48
C PHE A 50 -10.25 -15.68 -2.86
N LEU A 51 -10.33 -16.26 -4.05
CA LEU A 51 -11.54 -16.95 -4.53
C LEU A 51 -11.87 -18.20 -3.69
N LEU A 52 -10.86 -18.98 -3.32
CA LEU A 52 -11.06 -20.13 -2.42
C LEU A 52 -11.58 -19.69 -1.04
N ARG A 53 -11.03 -18.60 -0.47
CA ARG A 53 -11.54 -18.04 0.78
C ARG A 53 -12.97 -17.53 0.65
N TYR A 54 -13.29 -16.86 -0.46
CA TYR A 54 -14.65 -16.41 -0.73
C TYR A 54 -15.66 -17.57 -0.75
N LEU A 55 -15.33 -18.66 -1.45
CA LEU A 55 -16.18 -19.85 -1.52
C LEU A 55 -16.30 -20.63 -0.20
N LEU A 56 -15.30 -20.55 0.68
CA LEU A 56 -15.30 -21.28 1.95
C LEU A 56 -15.97 -20.51 3.08
N LEU A 57 -15.88 -19.18 3.05
CA LEU A 57 -16.41 -18.30 4.09
C LEU A 57 -17.81 -17.78 3.74
N ASP A 58 -18.30 -18.01 2.51
CA ASP A 58 -19.54 -17.43 1.95
C ASP A 58 -19.65 -15.91 2.15
N ARG A 59 -18.51 -15.23 2.23
CA ARG A 59 -18.38 -13.78 2.36
C ARG A 59 -17.11 -13.29 1.68
N LEU A 60 -17.07 -12.00 1.37
CA LEU A 60 -15.85 -11.37 0.89
C LEU A 60 -14.78 -11.36 2.00
N PRO A 61 -13.55 -11.87 1.74
CA PRO A 61 -12.46 -11.85 2.70
C PRO A 61 -11.77 -10.47 2.68
N LEU A 62 -12.49 -9.47 3.19
CA LEU A 62 -12.11 -8.06 3.26
C LEU A 62 -12.52 -7.40 4.60
N MET A 63 -12.97 -8.21 5.56
CA MET A 63 -13.63 -7.70 6.76
C MET A 63 -12.67 -7.52 7.93
N THR A 64 -11.55 -8.24 7.95
CA THR A 64 -10.52 -8.09 9.00
C THR A 64 -9.33 -7.26 8.52
N SER A 65 -8.59 -6.63 9.45
CA SER A 65 -7.34 -5.92 9.14
C SER A 65 -6.37 -6.79 8.34
N LEU A 66 -6.26 -8.07 8.68
CA LEU A 66 -5.35 -9.01 8.01
C LEU A 66 -5.83 -9.38 6.60
N GLU A 67 -7.14 -9.57 6.42
CA GLU A 67 -7.76 -9.72 5.10
C GLU A 67 -7.52 -8.45 4.25
N GLY A 68 -7.62 -7.27 4.86
CA GLY A 68 -7.26 -5.99 4.26
C GLY A 68 -5.79 -5.92 3.83
N MET A 69 -4.85 -6.35 4.68
CA MET A 69 -3.42 -6.41 4.34
C MET A 69 -3.13 -7.36 3.17
N PHE A 70 -3.85 -8.49 3.09
CA PHE A 70 -3.73 -9.42 1.98
C PHE A 70 -4.15 -8.76 0.65
N VAL A 71 -5.33 -8.12 0.63
CA VAL A 71 -5.81 -7.41 -0.57
C VAL A 71 -4.93 -6.22 -0.90
N TYR A 72 -4.43 -5.52 0.13
CA TYR A 72 -3.50 -4.43 -0.05
C TYR A 72 -2.19 -4.88 -0.72
N ALA A 73 -1.60 -5.98 -0.26
CA ALA A 73 -0.44 -6.58 -0.89
C ALA A 73 -0.73 -6.96 -2.35
N TRP A 74 -1.91 -7.54 -2.63
CA TRP A 74 -2.33 -7.88 -3.99
C TRP A 74 -2.47 -6.64 -4.91
N ILE A 75 -2.99 -5.52 -4.39
CA ILE A 75 -3.03 -4.24 -5.12
C ILE A 75 -1.62 -3.74 -5.42
N LEU A 76 -0.71 -3.77 -4.43
CA LEU A 76 0.69 -3.36 -4.65
C LEU A 76 1.40 -4.23 -5.69
N VAL A 77 1.19 -5.54 -5.66
CA VAL A 77 1.69 -6.47 -6.69
C VAL A 77 1.13 -6.11 -8.06
N SER A 78 -0.18 -5.88 -8.15
CA SER A 78 -0.87 -5.51 -9.40
C SER A 78 -0.27 -4.23 -10.00
N VAL A 79 -0.15 -3.18 -9.18
CA VAL A 79 0.42 -1.91 -9.61
C VAL A 79 1.92 -2.08 -9.93
N SER A 80 2.67 -2.88 -9.18
CA SER A 80 4.07 -3.15 -9.50
C SER A 80 4.24 -3.85 -10.85
N LEU A 81 3.36 -4.78 -11.21
CA LEU A 81 3.42 -5.45 -12.52
C LEU A 81 3.16 -4.46 -13.66
N VAL A 82 2.19 -3.56 -13.49
CA VAL A 82 1.89 -2.49 -14.45
C VAL A 82 3.06 -1.50 -14.55
N LEU A 83 3.55 -1.01 -13.41
CA LEU A 83 4.66 -0.06 -13.37
C LEU A 83 5.97 -0.67 -13.89
N ASN A 84 6.23 -1.97 -13.72
CA ASN A 84 7.42 -2.62 -14.29
C ASN A 84 7.41 -2.61 -15.83
N ARG A 85 6.22 -2.55 -16.46
CA ARG A 85 6.10 -2.43 -17.92
C ARG A 85 6.24 -1.00 -18.41
N ILE A 86 5.76 -0.02 -17.64
CA ILE A 86 5.75 1.40 -18.03
C ILE A 86 7.07 2.09 -17.65
N LEU A 87 7.57 1.82 -16.45
CA LEU A 87 8.75 2.44 -15.85
C LEU A 87 9.90 1.46 -15.77
N LYS A 88 11.03 1.80 -16.40
CA LYS A 88 12.28 1.03 -16.31
C LYS A 88 13.07 1.41 -15.06
N MET A 89 12.48 1.27 -13.88
CA MET A 89 13.05 1.69 -12.60
C MET A 89 13.18 0.51 -11.63
N ASN A 90 14.32 -0.19 -11.67
CA ASN A 90 14.52 -1.42 -10.89
C ASN A 90 14.40 -1.19 -9.38
N ALA A 91 14.91 -0.04 -8.89
CA ALA A 91 14.81 0.32 -7.48
C ALA A 91 13.35 0.46 -7.01
N LEU A 92 12.48 1.05 -7.84
CA LEU A 92 11.05 1.22 -7.53
C LEU A 92 10.37 -0.14 -7.33
N MET A 93 10.66 -1.11 -8.22
CA MET A 93 10.09 -2.45 -8.13
C MET A 93 10.55 -3.18 -6.87
N LEU A 94 11.82 -3.08 -6.50
CA LEU A 94 12.33 -3.68 -5.28
C LEU A 94 11.59 -3.17 -4.04
N PHE A 95 11.47 -1.85 -3.87
CA PHE A 95 10.86 -1.29 -2.66
C PHE A 95 9.35 -1.53 -2.59
N ILE A 96 8.61 -1.40 -3.70
CA ILE A 96 7.16 -1.69 -3.71
C ILE A 96 6.91 -3.16 -3.36
N ASN A 97 7.67 -4.08 -3.96
CA ASN A 97 7.50 -5.52 -3.71
C ASN A 97 8.01 -5.96 -2.35
N ALA A 98 9.03 -5.32 -1.79
CA ALA A 98 9.46 -5.57 -0.43
C ALA A 98 8.37 -5.18 0.59
N ILE A 99 7.72 -4.03 0.41
CA ILE A 99 6.59 -3.60 1.25
C ILE A 99 5.41 -4.58 1.08
N GLY A 100 5.06 -4.92 -0.17
CA GLY A 100 3.99 -5.89 -0.45
C GLY A 100 4.24 -7.27 0.15
N PHE A 101 5.48 -7.76 0.11
CA PHE A 101 5.86 -9.03 0.75
C PHE A 101 5.71 -8.98 2.27
N ILE A 102 6.14 -7.89 2.93
CA ILE A 102 5.99 -7.73 4.38
C ILE A 102 4.50 -7.74 4.76
N LEU A 103 3.66 -6.98 4.05
CA LEU A 103 2.22 -6.96 4.27
C LEU A 103 1.59 -8.35 4.11
N LEU A 104 2.01 -9.07 3.06
CA LEU A 104 1.51 -10.42 2.82
C LEU A 104 1.94 -11.40 3.92
N ALA A 105 3.20 -11.35 4.33
CA ALA A 105 3.70 -12.18 5.41
C ALA A 105 2.92 -11.93 6.71
N ILE A 106 2.69 -10.65 7.08
CA ILE A 106 1.89 -10.28 8.26
C ILE A 106 0.45 -10.80 8.12
N SER A 107 -0.18 -10.67 6.96
CA SER A 107 -1.55 -11.16 6.72
C SER A 107 -1.72 -12.67 6.93
N MET A 108 -0.63 -13.42 6.90
CA MET A 108 -0.60 -14.88 7.03
C MET A 108 -0.16 -15.37 8.42
N ILE A 109 0.24 -14.47 9.32
CA ILE A 109 0.72 -14.84 10.67
C ILE A 109 -0.43 -15.14 11.64
N ALA A 110 -1.64 -14.62 11.42
CA ALA A 110 -2.73 -14.81 12.38
C ALA A 110 -3.73 -15.91 11.98
N PRO A 111 -4.33 -16.60 12.97
CA PRO A 111 -5.47 -17.47 12.75
C PRO A 111 -6.60 -16.70 12.05
N ALA A 112 -7.42 -17.41 11.25
CA ALA A 112 -8.67 -16.84 10.79
C ALA A 112 -9.49 -16.46 12.03
N GLU A 113 -9.61 -15.17 12.33
CA GLU A 113 -10.51 -14.71 13.38
C GLU A 113 -11.94 -15.04 12.96
N ASP A 114 -12.63 -15.81 13.80
CA ASP A 114 -14.04 -16.13 13.61
C ASP A 114 -14.85 -14.84 13.78
N ILE A 115 -15.25 -14.24 12.66
CA ILE A 115 -16.18 -13.12 12.64
C ILE A 115 -17.55 -13.66 13.08
N SER A 116 -18.17 -13.04 14.09
CA SER A 116 -19.51 -13.48 14.51
C SER A 116 -20.52 -13.33 13.36
N PRO A 117 -21.44 -14.29 13.16
CA PRO A 117 -22.43 -14.24 12.08
C PRO A 117 -23.30 -12.97 12.10
N ALA A 118 -23.55 -12.44 13.31
CA ALA A 118 -24.32 -11.20 13.51
C ALA A 118 -23.57 -9.95 13.01
N LEU A 119 -22.23 -9.92 13.12
CA LEU A 119 -21.42 -8.85 12.55
C LEU A 119 -21.38 -8.95 11.01
N ALA A 120 -21.29 -10.17 10.48
CA ALA A 120 -21.25 -10.40 9.04
C ALA A 120 -22.48 -9.81 8.33
N SER A 121 -23.70 -10.01 8.86
CA SER A 121 -24.92 -9.47 8.26
C SER A 121 -25.00 -7.93 8.28
N VAL A 122 -24.36 -7.27 9.24
CA VAL A 122 -24.35 -5.80 9.38
C VAL A 122 -23.24 -5.17 8.52
N LEU A 123 -22.13 -5.88 8.33
CA LEU A 123 -20.97 -5.43 7.54
C LEU A 123 -21.17 -5.59 6.02
N ILE A 124 -22.10 -6.44 5.57
CA ILE A 124 -22.36 -6.67 4.13
C ILE A 124 -23.35 -5.62 3.60
N THR A 125 -23.01 -4.34 3.74
CA THR A 125 -23.60 -3.30 2.91
C THR A 125 -22.61 -2.95 1.81
N GLU A 126 -23.09 -2.77 0.57
CA GLU A 126 -22.27 -2.39 -0.60
C GLU A 126 -21.35 -1.18 -0.30
N PHE A 127 -21.81 -0.28 0.58
CA PHE A 127 -21.05 0.86 1.10
C PHE A 127 -19.74 0.48 1.79
N LEU A 128 -19.70 -0.58 2.60
CA LEU A 128 -18.48 -0.99 3.31
C LEU A 128 -17.43 -1.51 2.34
N ILE A 129 -17.83 -2.30 1.34
CA ILE A 129 -16.94 -2.84 0.32
C ILE A 129 -16.29 -1.71 -0.47
N VAL A 130 -17.10 -0.75 -0.94
CA VAL A 130 -16.61 0.42 -1.68
C VAL A 130 -15.72 1.29 -0.78
N HIS A 131 -16.12 1.52 0.47
CA HIS A 131 -15.34 2.26 1.45
C HIS A 131 -13.94 1.66 1.65
N VAL A 132 -13.86 0.38 2.03
CA VAL A 132 -12.59 -0.32 2.28
C VAL A 132 -11.76 -0.39 1.00
N GLY A 133 -12.38 -0.67 -0.15
CA GLY A 133 -11.71 -0.68 -1.44
C GLY A 133 -11.04 0.65 -1.77
N LEU A 134 -11.74 1.78 -1.59
CA LEU A 134 -11.18 3.12 -1.81
C LEU A 134 -10.02 3.43 -0.85
N LEU A 135 -10.14 3.06 0.43
CA LEU A 135 -9.05 3.23 1.39
C LEU A 135 -7.81 2.42 1.00
N LEU A 136 -7.96 1.15 0.61
CA LEU A 136 -6.83 0.31 0.18
C LEU A 136 -6.16 0.83 -1.10
N LEU A 137 -6.95 1.29 -2.08
CA LEU A 137 -6.42 1.93 -3.29
C LEU A 137 -5.66 3.23 -2.97
N SER A 138 -6.20 4.02 -2.05
CA SER A 138 -5.52 5.22 -1.55
C SER A 138 -4.18 4.89 -0.89
N TYR A 139 -4.15 3.86 -0.05
CA TYR A 139 -2.93 3.45 0.65
C TYR A 139 -1.87 2.95 -0.34
N ALA A 140 -2.28 2.22 -1.38
CA ALA A 140 -1.37 1.83 -2.46
C ALA A 140 -0.77 3.04 -3.19
N ALA A 141 -1.60 4.04 -3.51
CA ALA A 141 -1.12 5.28 -4.12
C ALA A 141 -0.12 6.02 -3.21
N PHE A 142 -0.40 6.11 -1.91
CA PHE A 142 0.50 6.72 -0.93
C PHE A 142 1.79 5.92 -0.71
N THR A 143 1.75 4.59 -0.76
CA THR A 143 2.96 3.75 -0.74
C THR A 143 3.86 4.01 -1.93
N ILE A 144 3.28 4.11 -3.13
CA ILE A 144 4.07 4.41 -4.34
C ILE A 144 4.69 5.80 -4.23
N SER A 145 3.92 6.78 -3.74
CA SER A 145 4.41 8.14 -3.47
C SER A 145 5.57 8.16 -2.46
N PHE A 146 5.42 7.41 -1.38
CA PHE A 146 6.44 7.21 -0.36
C PHE A 146 7.71 6.60 -0.93
N VAL A 147 7.60 5.52 -1.72
CA VAL A 147 8.76 4.88 -2.35
C VAL A 147 9.49 5.87 -3.26
N PHE A 148 8.79 6.64 -4.10
CA PHE A 148 9.42 7.70 -4.90
C PHE A 148 10.16 8.73 -4.04
N SER A 149 9.61 9.09 -2.88
CA SER A 149 10.25 10.04 -1.95
C SER A 149 11.49 9.46 -1.25
N LEU A 150 11.48 8.17 -0.90
CA LEU A 150 12.66 7.47 -0.40
C LEU A 150 13.76 7.42 -1.46
N LEU A 151 13.41 7.10 -2.71
CA LEU A 151 14.35 7.11 -3.82
C LEU A 151 14.93 8.51 -4.05
N TYR A 152 14.10 9.55 -3.95
CA TYR A 152 14.55 10.96 -4.03
C TYR A 152 15.59 11.26 -2.95
N ILE A 153 15.29 10.90 -1.69
CA ILE A 153 16.17 11.13 -0.53
C ILE A 153 17.50 10.38 -0.72
N ALA A 154 17.46 9.13 -1.17
CA ALA A 154 18.64 8.31 -1.42
C ALA A 154 19.51 8.93 -2.53
N GLN A 155 18.92 9.30 -3.67
CA GLN A 155 19.63 9.91 -4.79
C GLN A 155 20.23 11.26 -4.41
N HIS A 156 19.47 12.12 -3.70
CA HIS A 156 19.96 13.42 -3.23
C HIS A 156 21.17 13.27 -2.28
N LYS A 157 21.18 12.28 -1.39
CA LYS A 157 22.32 11.99 -0.52
C LYS A 157 23.54 11.47 -1.30
N LEU A 158 23.34 10.63 -2.32
CA LEU A 158 24.42 10.12 -3.17
C LEU A 158 25.07 11.25 -3.98
N LEU A 159 24.28 12.17 -4.53
CA LEU A 159 24.75 13.36 -5.24
C LEU A 159 25.60 14.26 -4.34
N LYS A 160 25.15 14.54 -3.11
CA LYS A 160 25.93 15.35 -2.14
C LYS A 160 27.26 14.71 -1.77
N LYS A 161 27.32 13.38 -1.68
CA LYS A 161 28.56 12.63 -1.37
C LYS A 161 29.51 12.49 -2.57
N LYS A 162 29.20 13.12 -3.71
CA LYS A 162 29.94 12.98 -4.99
C LYS A 162 30.21 11.52 -5.37
N LYS A 163 29.35 10.59 -4.96
CA LYS A 163 29.42 9.18 -5.38
C LYS A 163 28.75 9.04 -6.75
N TRP A 164 29.41 9.57 -7.76
CA TRP A 164 29.02 9.44 -9.15
C TRP A 164 29.41 8.04 -9.60
N GLY A 165 28.44 7.22 -9.97
CA GLY A 165 28.71 5.86 -10.40
C GLY A 165 27.46 5.15 -10.90
N ARG A 166 27.60 3.87 -11.25
CA ARG A 166 26.55 2.99 -11.81
C ARG A 166 25.23 2.93 -11.03
N TRP A 167 25.20 3.44 -9.80
CA TRP A 167 24.00 3.54 -8.99
C TRP A 167 23.08 4.68 -9.41
N MET A 168 23.60 5.77 -10.00
CA MET A 168 22.80 6.93 -10.38
C MET A 168 21.82 6.62 -11.51
N ASP A 169 22.25 5.81 -12.49
CA ASP A 169 21.43 5.37 -13.63
C ASP A 169 20.29 4.42 -13.23
N ARG A 170 20.30 3.92 -11.98
CA ARG A 170 19.27 3.01 -11.44
C ARG A 170 18.09 3.75 -10.83
N PHE A 171 18.25 5.05 -10.61
CA PHE A 171 17.21 5.94 -10.13
C PHE A 171 16.73 6.82 -11.30
N GLY A 172 15.46 7.23 -11.29
CA GLY A 172 14.99 8.28 -12.20
C GLY A 172 15.68 9.61 -11.89
N THR A 173 15.41 10.66 -12.66
CA THR A 173 15.91 11.99 -12.29
C THR A 173 15.25 12.48 -10.99
N LEU A 174 15.90 13.35 -10.22
CA LEU A 174 15.32 13.92 -9.01
C LEU A 174 13.96 14.60 -9.28
N SER A 175 13.83 15.28 -10.42
CA SER A 175 12.59 15.90 -10.85
C SER A 175 11.51 14.88 -11.18
N ASP A 176 11.84 13.77 -11.84
CA ASP A 176 10.90 12.68 -12.13
C ASP A 176 10.42 11.99 -10.86
N LEU A 177 11.33 11.68 -9.93
CA LEU A 177 11.00 11.07 -8.64
C LEU A 177 10.03 11.95 -7.86
N GLN A 178 10.32 13.24 -7.76
CA GLN A 178 9.45 14.17 -7.04
C GLN A 178 8.10 14.38 -7.74
N ARG A 179 8.10 14.46 -9.08
CA ARG A 179 6.87 14.59 -9.88
C ARG A 179 5.98 13.36 -9.75
N ASN A 180 6.55 12.17 -9.82
CA ASN A 180 5.81 10.91 -9.69
C ASN A 180 5.31 10.69 -8.25
N ALA A 181 6.08 11.10 -7.24
CA ALA A 181 5.59 11.14 -5.85
C ALA A 181 4.35 12.04 -5.73
N TYR A 182 4.42 13.26 -6.28
CA TYR A 182 3.27 14.17 -6.29
C TYR A 182 2.05 13.56 -6.98
N PHE A 183 2.20 13.00 -8.19
CA PHE A 183 1.07 12.40 -8.90
C PHE A 183 0.47 11.20 -8.17
N ALA A 184 1.29 10.35 -7.56
CA ALA A 184 0.81 9.24 -6.75
C ALA A 184 0.08 9.71 -5.48
N SER A 185 0.54 10.77 -4.80
CA SER A 185 -0.24 11.37 -3.70
C SER A 185 -1.51 12.06 -4.18
N LEU A 186 -1.48 12.69 -5.36
CA LEU A 186 -2.62 13.39 -5.95
C LEU A 186 -3.75 12.42 -6.31
N THR A 187 -3.43 11.18 -6.71
CA THR A 187 -4.45 10.13 -6.90
C THR A 187 -4.93 9.56 -5.57
N GLY A 188 -4.05 9.43 -4.57
CA GLY A 188 -4.40 8.92 -3.25
C GLY A 188 -5.36 9.81 -2.46
N VAL A 189 -5.16 11.13 -2.44
CA VAL A 189 -5.98 12.05 -1.63
C VAL A 189 -7.48 12.00 -1.93
N PRO A 190 -7.93 12.07 -3.19
CA PRO A 190 -9.35 11.94 -3.51
C PRO A 190 -9.93 10.58 -3.10
N LEU A 191 -9.18 9.49 -3.30
CA LEU A 191 -9.60 8.14 -2.88
C LEU A 191 -9.75 8.06 -1.36
N LEU A 192 -8.80 8.60 -0.59
CA LEU A 192 -8.89 8.69 0.86
C LEU A 192 -10.12 9.48 1.28
N PHE A 193 -10.30 10.68 0.72
CA PHE A 193 -11.41 11.56 1.05
C PHE A 193 -12.76 10.88 0.80
N THR A 194 -12.98 10.34 -0.40
CA THR A 194 -14.23 9.64 -0.72
C THR A 194 -14.43 8.42 0.17
N GLY A 195 -13.36 7.65 0.44
CA GLY A 195 -13.39 6.57 1.41
C GLY A 195 -13.89 7.05 2.78
N LEU A 196 -13.26 8.06 3.38
CA LEU A 196 -13.64 8.58 4.69
C LEU A 196 -15.11 9.06 4.73
N ILE A 197 -15.57 9.78 3.71
CA ILE A 197 -16.96 10.23 3.63
C ILE A 197 -17.93 9.04 3.58
N LEU A 198 -17.65 8.01 2.77
CA LEU A 198 -18.50 6.82 2.73
C LEU A 198 -18.52 6.06 4.05
N GLY A 199 -17.38 6.00 4.77
CA GLY A 199 -17.31 5.39 6.09
C GLY A 199 -18.17 6.11 7.12
N MET A 200 -18.18 7.45 7.08
CA MET A 200 -19.02 8.29 7.95
C MET A 200 -20.51 8.12 7.63
N ILE A 201 -20.88 8.06 6.35
CA ILE A 201 -22.27 7.79 5.92
C ILE A 201 -22.71 6.42 6.43
N TRP A 202 -21.89 5.39 6.22
CA TRP A 202 -22.19 4.03 6.68
C TRP A 202 -22.36 3.97 8.20
N ALA A 203 -21.48 4.62 8.97
CA ALA A 203 -21.62 4.72 10.42
C ALA A 203 -22.93 5.38 10.82
N SER A 204 -23.30 6.50 10.19
CA SER A 204 -24.55 7.20 10.50
C SER A 204 -25.81 6.37 10.20
N VAL A 205 -25.82 5.63 9.10
CA VAL A 205 -27.00 4.83 8.67
C VAL A 205 -27.13 3.55 9.49
N THR A 206 -26.01 2.91 9.85
CA THR A 206 -26.01 1.57 10.45
C THR A 206 -26.02 1.61 11.98
N VAL A 207 -25.32 2.57 12.57
CA VAL A 207 -25.11 2.68 14.02
C VAL A 207 -26.03 3.75 14.62
N GLY A 208 -26.55 4.66 13.80
CA GLY A 208 -27.38 5.79 14.23
C GLY A 208 -26.59 6.97 14.81
N GLU A 209 -25.32 6.79 15.14
CA GLU A 209 -24.42 7.83 15.64
C GLU A 209 -23.06 7.78 14.93
N ILE A 210 -22.49 8.96 14.69
CA ILE A 210 -21.13 9.10 14.13
C ILE A 210 -20.14 9.16 15.29
N PRO A 211 -19.15 8.25 15.38
CA PRO A 211 -18.20 8.25 16.48
C PRO A 211 -17.08 9.28 16.22
N TRP A 212 -17.40 10.57 16.35
CA TRP A 212 -16.50 11.70 16.05
C TRP A 212 -15.15 11.67 16.79
N PHE A 213 -15.12 11.06 17.97
CA PHE A 213 -13.92 10.97 18.82
C PHE A 213 -13.22 9.60 18.74
N ASP A 214 -13.64 8.74 17.81
CA ASP A 214 -12.91 7.50 17.58
C ASP A 214 -11.51 7.81 17.02
N LEU A 215 -10.49 7.24 17.66
CA LEU A 215 -9.10 7.56 17.34
C LEU A 215 -8.80 7.32 15.87
N LYS A 216 -9.31 6.22 15.28
CA LYS A 216 -9.08 5.84 13.88
C LYS A 216 -9.70 6.83 12.90
N ILE A 217 -10.87 7.36 13.22
CA ILE A 217 -11.51 8.40 12.39
C ILE A 217 -10.69 9.69 12.45
N VAL A 218 -10.37 10.17 13.65
CA VAL A 218 -9.61 11.42 13.84
C VAL A 218 -8.23 11.32 13.19
N SER A 219 -7.50 10.21 13.40
CA SER A 219 -6.18 10.02 12.79
C SER A 219 -6.24 9.86 11.27
N SER A 220 -7.33 9.31 10.72
CA SER A 220 -7.49 9.21 9.26
C SER A 220 -7.75 10.58 8.61
N PHE A 221 -8.54 11.45 9.23
CA PHE A 221 -8.68 12.84 8.80
C PHE A 221 -7.37 13.62 8.96
N LEU A 222 -6.59 13.34 10.01
CA LEU A 222 -5.25 13.93 10.16
C LEU A 222 -4.33 13.52 8.99
N VAL A 223 -4.31 12.23 8.61
CA VAL A 223 -3.56 11.76 7.43
C VAL A 223 -3.99 12.51 6.17
N LEU A 224 -5.30 12.66 5.96
CA LEU A 224 -5.84 13.43 4.83
C LEU A 224 -5.34 14.88 4.82
N ILE A 225 -5.38 15.57 5.96
CA ILE A 225 -4.92 16.95 6.10
C ILE A 225 -3.42 17.04 5.80
N VAL A 226 -2.59 16.15 6.36
CA VAL A 226 -1.14 16.14 6.14
C VAL A 226 -0.79 15.92 4.66
N TYR A 227 -1.47 15.00 3.99
CA TYR A 227 -1.29 14.82 2.54
C TYR A 227 -1.83 16.01 1.73
N GLY A 228 -2.92 16.65 2.16
CA GLY A 228 -3.39 17.92 1.59
C GLY A 228 -2.34 19.03 1.68
N VAL A 229 -1.71 19.18 2.84
CA VAL A 229 -0.59 20.12 3.05
C VAL A 229 0.58 19.78 2.13
N PHE A 230 0.95 18.50 1.99
CA PHE A 230 1.99 18.08 1.05
C PHE A 230 1.67 18.50 -0.40
N LEU A 231 0.44 18.29 -0.88
CA LEU A 231 0.02 18.67 -2.23
C LEU A 231 0.03 20.19 -2.44
N VAL A 232 -0.44 20.96 -1.44
CA VAL A 232 -0.42 22.43 -1.46
C VAL A 232 1.01 22.96 -1.46
N GLN A 233 1.90 22.39 -0.64
CA GLN A 233 3.31 22.79 -0.60
C GLN A 233 4.00 22.56 -1.95
N TYR A 234 3.72 21.44 -2.62
CA TYR A 234 4.26 21.16 -3.96
C TYR A 234 3.73 22.12 -5.03
N ARG A 235 2.40 22.30 -5.10
CA ARG A 235 1.74 22.98 -6.22
C ARG A 235 1.67 24.50 -6.06
N ILE A 236 1.36 24.99 -4.86
CA ILE A 236 1.09 26.41 -4.59
C ILE A 236 2.33 27.10 -4.05
N ALA A 237 2.92 26.55 -2.99
CA ALA A 237 4.11 27.15 -2.36
C ALA A 237 5.40 26.95 -3.18
N GLY A 238 5.35 26.12 -4.23
CA GLY A 238 6.50 25.82 -5.08
C GLY A 238 7.65 25.13 -4.35
N MET A 239 7.40 24.58 -3.15
CA MET A 239 8.42 23.90 -2.37
C MET A 239 8.87 22.66 -3.11
N ARG A 240 10.18 22.53 -3.30
CA ARG A 240 10.76 21.38 -3.97
C ARG A 240 11.94 20.80 -3.20
N GLY A 241 12.19 19.53 -3.50
CA GLY A 241 13.37 18.83 -3.08
C GLY A 241 13.28 18.13 -1.73
N TYR A 242 14.38 18.15 -0.99
CA TYR A 242 14.63 17.22 0.12
C TYR A 242 13.65 17.36 1.29
N SER A 243 13.28 18.59 1.67
CA SER A 243 12.31 18.85 2.74
C SER A 243 10.92 18.29 2.41
N LEU A 244 10.48 18.46 1.16
CA LEU A 244 9.19 17.95 0.71
C LEU A 244 9.16 16.42 0.64
N ALA A 245 10.27 15.80 0.20
CA ALA A 245 10.39 14.33 0.24
C ALA A 245 10.35 13.80 1.68
N LEU A 246 10.95 14.50 2.65
CA LEU A 246 10.83 14.16 4.06
C LEU A 246 9.41 14.32 4.60
N LEU A 247 8.71 15.40 4.22
CA LEU A 247 7.30 15.60 4.61
C LEU A 247 6.43 14.44 4.14
N ASN A 248 6.56 14.02 2.88
CA ASN A 248 5.81 12.89 2.34
C ASN A 248 6.19 11.57 3.01
N THR A 249 7.47 11.41 3.36
CA THR A 249 7.95 10.26 4.14
C THR A 249 7.28 10.21 5.51
N ALA A 250 7.24 11.33 6.22
CA ALA A 250 6.57 11.45 7.51
C ALA A 250 5.04 11.25 7.41
N ALA A 251 4.41 11.76 6.35
CA ALA A 251 2.99 11.56 6.07
C ALA A 251 2.64 10.07 5.90
N PHE A 252 3.50 9.31 5.21
CA PHE A 252 3.31 7.88 5.07
C PHE A 252 3.54 7.12 6.39
N LEU A 253 4.52 7.52 7.20
CA LEU A 253 4.70 6.95 8.53
C LEU A 253 3.49 7.20 9.43
N LEU A 254 2.89 8.39 9.35
CA LEU A 254 1.63 8.70 10.02
C LEU A 254 0.48 7.81 9.52
N LEU A 255 0.42 7.53 8.22
CA LEU A 255 -0.54 6.59 7.65
C LEU A 255 -0.35 5.16 8.21
N LEU A 256 0.89 4.69 8.34
CA LEU A 256 1.16 3.38 8.95
C LEU A 256 0.74 3.35 10.42
N ILE A 257 1.04 4.41 11.18
CA ILE A 257 0.56 4.53 12.58
C ILE A 257 -0.96 4.50 12.62
N ASN A 258 -1.63 5.24 11.74
CA ASN A 258 -3.08 5.19 11.60
C ASN A 258 -3.57 3.77 11.32
N TYR A 259 -2.99 3.06 10.35
CA TYR A 259 -3.46 1.73 9.97
C TYR A 259 -3.23 0.67 11.06
N PHE A 260 -2.06 0.63 11.69
CA PHE A 260 -1.70 -0.43 12.65
C PHE A 260 -2.06 -0.13 14.10
N LEU A 261 -1.93 1.12 14.56
CA LEU A 261 -2.09 1.46 15.98
C LEU A 261 -3.49 1.98 16.30
N SER A 262 -4.13 2.71 15.39
CA SER A 262 -5.44 3.31 15.71
C SER A 262 -6.54 2.26 15.87
N SER A 263 -6.41 1.09 15.23
CA SER A 263 -7.32 -0.06 15.41
C SER A 263 -7.26 -0.65 16.81
N VAL A 264 -6.10 -0.68 17.45
CA VAL A 264 -5.92 -1.24 18.81
C VAL A 264 -6.67 -0.41 19.87
N PHE A 265 -6.84 0.90 19.63
CA PHE A 265 -7.48 1.82 20.55
C PHE A 265 -8.88 2.27 20.08
N SER A 266 -9.36 1.77 18.95
CA SER A 266 -10.71 2.08 18.45
C SER A 266 -11.74 1.18 19.13
N ARG A 267 -12.82 1.78 19.61
CA ARG A 267 -13.98 1.03 20.14
C ARG A 267 -14.93 0.59 19.02
N PHE A 268 -14.77 1.15 17.82
CA PHE A 268 -15.67 1.00 16.69
C PHE A 268 -15.08 0.13 15.57
N HIS A 269 -13.77 0.17 15.39
CA HIS A 269 -13.03 -0.69 14.48
C HIS A 269 -12.23 -1.69 15.30
N ILE A 270 -12.89 -2.77 15.73
CA ILE A 270 -12.22 -3.92 16.36
C ILE A 270 -11.55 -4.80 15.29
N TRP A 271 -11.49 -4.33 14.03
CA TRP A 271 -10.97 -5.02 12.86
C TRP A 271 -10.35 -4.07 11.84
#